data_AF-A0A3D2FQV3-F1
#
_entry.id   AF-A0A3D2FQV3-F1
#
_cell.length_a   1.000
_cell.length_b   1.000
_cell.length_c   1.000
_cell.angle_alpha   90.00
_cell.angle_beta   90.00
_cell.angle_gamma   90.00
#
_symmetry.space_group_name_H-M   'P 1'
#
loop_
_entity.id
_entity.type
_entity.pdbx_description
1 polymer ?
#
loop_
_entity_poly.entity_id
_entity_poly.type
_entity_poly.pdbx_seq_one_letter_code
_entity_poly.pdbx_strand_id
1 'polypeptide(L)'
;MSVIQQIVALQKIDSQLQDIAELLGDLPGKVDALKDEELGLAKSIEDGKARIKALELELNKFDSLMTDYNEKIDKHKDQLYLVTSNKQYDALQHEIDHLKGELDEIETNALEFAEEKETIETRLKSEEENLDSLSKDLVGRREKLEVLMNESSEEKA
;
A
#
# COMPACT_ATOMS: atom_id res chain seq x y z
N MET A 1 1.93 40.28 46.51
CA MET A 1 0.89 39.66 45.65
C MET A 1 0.25 38.57 46.49
N SER A 2 -1.04 38.72 46.82
CA SER A 2 -1.71 37.83 47.78
C SER A 2 -1.97 36.46 47.14
N VAL A 3 -1.73 35.37 47.87
CA VAL A 3 -2.02 33.98 47.46
C VAL A 3 -3.47 33.84 46.96
N ILE A 4 -4.38 34.65 47.51
CA ILE A 4 -5.80 34.71 47.11
C ILE A 4 -5.97 35.20 45.67
N GLN A 5 -5.18 36.16 45.20
CA GLN A 5 -5.23 36.63 43.80
C GLN A 5 -4.75 35.56 42.82
N GLN A 6 -3.77 34.74 43.22
CA GLN A 6 -3.29 33.62 42.41
C GLN A 6 -4.32 32.49 42.33
N ILE A 7 -5.01 32.19 43.43
CA ILE A 7 -6.09 31.19 43.45
C ILE A 7 -7.27 31.62 42.59
N VAL A 8 -7.68 32.90 42.66
CA VAL A 8 -8.76 33.43 41.82
C VAL A 8 -8.39 33.41 40.34
N ALA A 9 -7.13 33.71 40.00
CA ALA A 9 -6.64 33.60 38.63
C ALA A 9 -6.64 32.15 38.13
N LEU A 10 -6.20 31.21 38.97
CA LEU A 10 -6.21 29.78 38.65
C LEU A 10 -7.63 29.25 38.42
N GLN A 11 -8.57 29.59 39.31
CA GLN A 11 -9.97 29.17 39.19
C GLN A 11 -10.63 29.74 37.92
N LYS A 12 -10.26 30.96 37.52
CA LYS A 12 -10.73 31.55 36.26
C LYS A 12 -10.21 30.78 35.04
N ILE A 13 -8.94 30.35 35.08
CA ILE A 13 -8.34 29.48 34.05
C ILE A 13 -9.03 28.12 34.04
N ASP A 14 -9.29 27.51 35.20
CA ASP A 14 -10.00 26.22 35.30
C ASP A 14 -11.41 26.29 34.72
N SER A 15 -12.18 27.35 35.00
CA SER A 15 -13.50 27.55 34.39
C SER A 15 -13.41 27.76 32.87
N GLN A 16 -12.40 28.50 32.40
CA GLN A 16 -12.17 28.66 30.96
C GLN A 16 -11.82 27.33 30.29
N LEU A 17 -10.99 26.50 30.91
CA LEU A 17 -10.65 25.16 30.44
C LEU A 17 -11.88 24.24 30.40
N GLN A 18 -12.74 24.32 31.40
CA GLN A 18 -13.95 23.50 31.48
C GLN A 18 -14.96 23.87 30.38
N ASP A 19 -15.17 25.17 30.13
CA ASP A 19 -16.03 25.64 29.04
C ASP A 19 -15.49 25.20 27.67
N ILE A 20 -14.17 25.31 27.45
CA ILE A 20 -13.52 24.86 26.21
C ILE A 20 -13.69 23.34 26.03
N ALA A 21 -13.53 22.56 27.09
CA ALA A 21 -13.70 21.11 27.04
C ALA A 21 -15.14 20.70 26.73
N GLU A 22 -16.13 21.44 27.25
CA GLU A 22 -17.55 21.21 26.99
C GLU A 22 -17.93 21.59 25.54
N LEU A 23 -17.35 22.67 25.01
CA LEU A 23 -17.52 23.12 23.62
C LEU A 23 -16.89 22.16 22.60
N LEU A 24 -15.69 21.65 22.90
CA LEU A 24 -14.98 20.72 22.02
C LEU A 24 -15.55 19.30 22.09
N GLY A 25 -16.06 18.88 23.25
CA GLY A 25 -16.59 17.53 23.46
C GLY A 25 -15.62 16.43 22.97
N ASP A 26 -16.15 15.47 22.21
CA ASP A 26 -15.37 14.35 21.64
C ASP A 26 -14.66 14.69 20.31
N LEU A 27 -14.76 15.93 19.83
CA LEU A 27 -14.23 16.33 18.53
C LEU A 27 -12.69 16.16 18.42
N PRO A 28 -11.87 16.54 19.43
CA PRO A 28 -10.43 16.31 19.40
C PRO A 28 -10.08 14.82 19.28
N GLY A 29 -10.74 13.95 20.06
CA GLY A 29 -10.49 12.51 20.02
C GLY A 29 -10.89 11.86 18.69
N LYS A 30 -11.93 12.36 18.02
CA LYS A 30 -12.29 11.93 16.66
C LYS A 30 -11.26 12.37 15.62
N VAL A 31 -10.69 13.57 15.76
CA VAL A 31 -9.62 14.04 14.84
C VAL A 31 -8.37 13.19 15.01
N ASP A 32 -8.00 12.85 16.24
CA ASP A 32 -6.86 11.97 16.51
C ASP A 32 -7.08 10.56 15.94
N ALA A 33 -8.27 9.98 16.14
CA ALA A 33 -8.60 8.66 15.58
C ALA A 33 -8.55 8.63 14.05
N LEU A 34 -9.07 9.66 13.37
CA LEU A 34 -9.01 9.77 11.91
C LEU A 34 -7.56 9.94 11.42
N LYS A 35 -6.72 10.64 12.18
CA LYS A 35 -5.30 10.81 11.86
C LYS A 35 -4.54 9.49 11.98
N ASP A 36 -4.83 8.69 13.00
CA ASP A 36 -4.25 7.36 13.16
C ASP A 36 -4.68 6.42 12.02
N GLU A 37 -5.95 6.52 11.59
CA GLU A 37 -6.47 5.79 10.43
C GLU A 37 -5.79 6.22 9.12
N GLU A 38 -5.58 7.53 8.91
CA GLU A 38 -4.86 8.09 7.76
C GLU A 38 -3.41 7.57 7.71
N LEU A 39 -2.72 7.57 8.85
CA LEU A 39 -1.36 7.02 8.97
C LEU A 39 -1.31 5.52 8.68
N GLY A 40 -2.31 4.77 9.14
CA GLY A 40 -2.45 3.34 8.86
C GLY A 40 -2.64 3.05 7.37
N LEU A 41 -3.56 3.79 6.73
CA LEU A 41 -3.81 3.69 5.29
C LEU A 41 -2.58 4.10 4.46
N ALA A 42 -1.93 5.22 4.81
CA ALA A 42 -0.72 5.67 4.13
C ALA A 42 0.39 4.61 4.16
N LYS A 43 0.55 3.93 5.31
CA LYS A 43 1.51 2.84 5.45
C LYS A 43 1.11 1.60 4.62
N SER A 44 -0.17 1.21 4.62
CA SER A 44 -0.66 0.11 3.78
C SER A 44 -0.41 0.38 2.29
N ILE A 45 -0.61 1.62 1.84
CA ILE A 45 -0.33 2.07 0.48
C ILE A 45 1.17 1.96 0.17
N GLU A 46 2.03 2.39 1.08
CA GLU A 46 3.49 2.30 0.91
C GLU A 46 3.94 0.83 0.82
N ASP A 47 3.48 -0.02 1.73
CA ASP A 47 3.76 -1.46 1.75
C ASP A 47 3.24 -2.14 0.47
N GLY A 48 2.04 -1.78 0.01
CA GLY A 48 1.48 -2.26 -1.25
C GLY A 48 2.32 -1.86 -2.47
N LYS A 49 2.78 -0.60 -2.53
CA LYS A 49 3.66 -0.12 -3.60
C LYS A 49 5.02 -0.82 -3.59
N ALA A 50 5.55 -1.13 -2.41
CA ALA A 50 6.77 -1.91 -2.28
C ALA A 50 6.59 -3.34 -2.78
N ARG A 51 5.46 -3.99 -2.47
CA ARG A 51 5.13 -5.34 -2.95
C ARG A 51 4.95 -5.36 -4.48
N ILE A 52 4.28 -4.37 -5.08
CA ILE A 52 4.16 -4.26 -6.54
C ILE A 52 5.54 -4.19 -7.20
N LYS A 53 6.46 -3.37 -6.69
CA LYS A 53 7.83 -3.29 -7.23
C LYS A 53 8.59 -4.60 -7.12
N ALA A 54 8.39 -5.34 -6.04
CA ALA A 54 8.98 -6.67 -5.87
C ALA A 54 8.43 -7.65 -6.90
N LEU A 55 7.10 -7.68 -7.09
CA LEU A 55 6.43 -8.51 -8.09
C LEU A 55 6.87 -8.16 -9.51
N GLU A 56 7.01 -6.88 -9.84
CA GLU A 56 7.54 -6.45 -11.15
C GLU A 56 8.94 -6.98 -11.42
N LEU A 57 9.81 -6.97 -10.40
CA LEU A 57 11.16 -7.50 -10.53
C LEU A 57 11.16 -9.02 -10.70
N GLU A 58 10.24 -9.73 -10.05
CA GLU A 58 10.05 -11.18 -10.21
C GLU A 58 9.49 -11.52 -11.59
N LEU A 59 8.49 -10.79 -12.09
CA LEU A 59 7.96 -10.95 -13.44
C LEU A 59 9.04 -10.75 -14.51
N ASN A 60 9.85 -9.69 -14.40
CA ASN A 60 10.97 -9.48 -15.33
C ASN A 60 12.00 -10.64 -15.33
N LYS A 61 12.20 -11.29 -14.16
CA LYS A 61 13.06 -12.48 -14.09
C LYS A 61 12.40 -13.67 -14.78
N PHE A 62 11.10 -13.87 -14.60
CA PHE A 62 10.37 -14.91 -15.30
C PHE A 62 10.42 -14.70 -16.82
N ASP A 63 10.20 -13.48 -17.33
CA ASP A 63 10.32 -13.17 -18.76
C ASP A 63 11.72 -13.51 -19.32
N SER A 64 12.76 -13.18 -18.55
CA SER A 64 14.14 -13.51 -18.92
C SER A 64 14.37 -15.03 -18.98
N LEU A 65 13.88 -15.75 -17.97
CA LEU A 65 13.96 -17.22 -17.92
C LEU A 65 13.18 -17.85 -19.08
N MET A 66 11.96 -17.41 -19.35
CA MET A 66 11.16 -17.89 -20.48
C MET A 66 11.88 -17.71 -21.81
N THR A 67 12.56 -16.57 -21.99
CA THR A 67 13.36 -16.30 -23.19
C THR A 67 14.52 -17.29 -23.30
N ASP A 68 15.27 -17.51 -22.22
CA ASP A 68 16.38 -18.47 -22.16
C ASP A 68 15.91 -19.91 -22.47
N TYR A 69 14.76 -20.31 -21.92
CA TYR A 69 14.17 -21.63 -22.16
C TYR A 69 13.74 -21.80 -23.61
N ASN A 70 13.07 -20.81 -24.19
CA ASN A 70 12.69 -20.83 -25.60
C ASN A 70 13.92 -20.92 -26.52
N GLU A 71 14.99 -20.18 -26.23
CA GLU A 71 16.24 -20.29 -26.98
C GLU A 71 16.86 -21.68 -26.90
N LYS A 72 16.86 -22.32 -25.72
CA LYS A 72 17.37 -23.70 -25.55
C LYS A 72 16.53 -24.69 -26.33
N ILE A 73 15.20 -24.57 -26.25
CA ILE A 73 14.26 -25.41 -27.00
C ILE A 73 14.53 -25.28 -28.50
N ASP A 74 14.69 -24.06 -29.02
CA ASP A 74 14.95 -23.84 -30.45
C ASP A 74 16.31 -24.40 -30.87
N LYS A 75 17.36 -24.25 -30.05
CA LYS A 75 18.66 -24.90 -30.29
C LYS A 75 18.54 -26.43 -30.36
N HIS A 76 17.75 -27.05 -29.50
CA HIS A 76 17.52 -28.49 -29.53
C HIS A 76 16.67 -28.93 -30.72
N LYS A 77 15.69 -28.11 -31.15
CA LYS A 77 14.95 -28.34 -32.40
C LYS A 77 15.87 -28.29 -33.62
N ASP A 78 16.80 -27.35 -33.66
CA ASP A 78 17.79 -27.28 -34.73
C ASP A 78 18.70 -28.52 -34.75
N GLN A 79 19.11 -29.01 -33.57
CA GLN A 79 19.89 -30.24 -33.42
C GLN A 79 19.14 -31.49 -33.87
N LEU A 80 17.80 -31.55 -33.72
CA LEU A 80 16.98 -32.67 -34.19
C LEU A 80 17.11 -32.88 -35.72
N TYR A 81 17.34 -31.83 -36.50
CA TYR A 81 17.55 -31.95 -37.95
C TYR A 81 18.93 -32.50 -38.34
N LEU A 82 19.90 -32.48 -37.41
CA LEU A 82 21.28 -32.91 -37.63
C LEU A 82 21.53 -34.35 -37.17
N VAL A 83 20.69 -34.89 -36.29
CA VAL A 83 20.87 -36.25 -35.77
C VAL A 83 20.41 -37.31 -36.77
N THR A 84 21.22 -38.35 -36.94
CA THR A 84 20.95 -39.46 -37.87
C THR A 84 20.62 -40.76 -37.16
N SER A 85 20.60 -40.77 -35.82
CA SER A 85 20.34 -41.95 -35.00
C SER A 85 19.02 -41.79 -34.24
N ASN A 86 18.13 -42.77 -34.34
CA ASN A 86 16.85 -42.78 -33.61
C ASN A 86 17.05 -42.60 -32.09
N LYS A 87 18.11 -43.18 -31.52
CA LYS A 87 18.39 -43.04 -30.08
C LYS A 87 18.74 -41.59 -29.68
N GLN A 88 19.41 -40.85 -30.57
CA GLN A 88 19.74 -39.43 -30.34
C GLN A 88 18.51 -38.55 -30.54
N TYR A 89 17.69 -38.88 -31.53
CA TYR A 89 16.41 -38.22 -31.79
C TYR A 89 15.49 -38.33 -30.56
N ASP A 90 15.28 -39.55 -30.05
CA ASP A 90 14.41 -39.79 -28.89
C ASP A 90 14.94 -39.06 -27.64
N ALA A 91 16.26 -39.05 -27.43
CA ALA A 91 16.86 -38.34 -26.31
C ALA A 91 16.67 -36.81 -26.38
N LEU A 92 16.89 -36.20 -27.56
CA LEU A 92 16.65 -34.77 -27.77
C LEU A 92 15.17 -34.41 -27.64
N GLN A 93 14.28 -35.27 -28.12
CA GLN A 93 12.84 -35.06 -27.98
C GLN A 93 12.41 -35.05 -26.51
N HIS A 94 12.91 -36.00 -25.70
CA HIS A 94 12.67 -36.01 -24.26
C HIS A 94 13.20 -34.76 -23.54
N GLU A 95 14.37 -34.26 -23.93
CA GLU A 95 14.93 -33.03 -23.37
C GLU A 95 14.06 -31.81 -23.73
N ILE A 96 13.59 -31.72 -24.97
CA ILE A 96 12.67 -30.65 -25.40
C ILE A 96 11.36 -30.70 -24.61
N ASP A 97 10.80 -31.90 -24.42
CA ASP A 97 9.55 -32.06 -23.67
C ASP A 97 9.75 -31.70 -22.18
N HIS A 98 10.92 -32.01 -21.60
CA HIS A 98 11.27 -31.58 -20.25
C HIS A 98 11.37 -30.06 -20.13
N LEU A 99 12.10 -29.40 -21.05
CA LEU A 99 12.25 -27.94 -21.06
C LEU A 99 10.92 -27.21 -21.28
N LYS A 100 10.01 -27.78 -22.08
CA LYS A 100 8.66 -27.25 -22.25
C LYS A 100 7.84 -27.36 -20.96
N GLY A 101 7.96 -28.47 -20.24
CA GLY A 101 7.32 -28.61 -18.93
C GLY A 101 7.81 -27.56 -17.93
N GLU A 102 9.12 -27.30 -17.89
CA GLU A 102 9.67 -26.23 -17.04
C GLU A 102 9.20 -24.83 -17.49
N LEU A 103 9.10 -24.59 -18.80
CA LEU A 103 8.57 -23.34 -19.34
C LEU A 103 7.10 -23.13 -18.93
N ASP A 104 6.26 -24.16 -19.06
CA ASP A 104 4.84 -24.12 -18.68
C ASP A 104 4.67 -23.81 -17.18
N GLU A 105 5.54 -24.36 -16.31
CA GLU A 105 5.55 -24.03 -14.88
C GLU A 105 5.93 -22.57 -14.64
N ILE A 106 6.94 -22.03 -15.35
CA ILE A 106 7.34 -20.63 -15.23
C ILE A 106 6.23 -19.69 -15.74
N GLU A 107 5.56 -20.03 -16.85
CA GLU A 107 4.42 -19.29 -17.39
C GLU A 107 3.24 -19.26 -16.40
N THR A 108 2.93 -20.39 -15.77
CA THR A 108 1.90 -20.46 -14.74
C THR A 108 2.23 -19.56 -13.55
N ASN A 109 3.46 -19.61 -13.04
CA ASN A 109 3.89 -18.76 -11.94
C ASN A 109 3.87 -17.26 -12.31
N ALA A 110 4.26 -16.91 -13.52
CA ALA A 110 4.22 -15.54 -13.99
C ALA A 110 2.78 -15.00 -14.07
N LEU A 111 1.82 -15.82 -14.51
CA LEU A 111 0.40 -15.46 -14.52
C LEU A 111 -0.13 -15.23 -13.10
N GLU A 112 0.17 -16.13 -12.16
CA GLU A 112 -0.24 -15.96 -10.75
C GLU A 112 0.30 -14.66 -10.14
N PHE A 113 1.55 -14.30 -10.45
CA PHE A 113 2.19 -13.09 -9.92
C PHE A 113 1.62 -11.82 -10.58
N ALA A 114 1.22 -11.91 -11.86
CA ALA A 114 0.54 -10.82 -12.55
C ALA A 114 -0.86 -10.58 -11.97
N GLU A 115 -1.61 -11.64 -11.66
CA GLU A 115 -2.92 -11.54 -10.98
C GLU A 115 -2.79 -10.99 -9.56
N GLU A 116 -1.78 -11.41 -8.79
CA GLU A 116 -1.49 -10.83 -7.47
C GLU A 116 -1.21 -9.33 -7.59
N LYS A 117 -0.39 -8.92 -8.57
CA LYS A 117 -0.07 -7.52 -8.83
C LYS A 117 -1.34 -6.71 -9.12
N GLU A 118 -2.20 -7.18 -10.02
CA GLU A 118 -3.45 -6.49 -10.37
C GLU A 118 -4.39 -6.37 -9.15
N THR A 119 -4.48 -7.42 -8.34
CA THR A 119 -5.27 -7.40 -7.10
C THR A 119 -4.75 -6.36 -6.11
N ILE A 120 -3.43 -6.24 -5.97
CA ILE A 120 -2.82 -5.24 -5.10
C ILE A 120 -3.01 -3.83 -5.67
N GLU A 121 -2.90 -3.63 -6.98
CA GLU A 121 -3.14 -2.35 -7.64
C GLU A 121 -4.58 -1.86 -7.48
N THR A 122 -5.55 -2.76 -7.64
CA THR A 122 -6.98 -2.43 -7.44
C THR A 122 -7.28 -2.08 -5.99
N ARG A 123 -6.72 -2.83 -5.02
CA ARG A 123 -6.79 -2.50 -3.59
C ARG A 123 -6.17 -1.13 -3.30
N LEU A 124 -4.99 -0.86 -3.86
CA LEU A 124 -4.28 0.41 -3.70
C LEU A 124 -5.09 1.60 -4.19
N LYS A 125 -5.73 1.50 -5.35
CA LYS A 125 -6.62 2.55 -5.86
C LYS A 125 -7.75 2.85 -4.88
N SER A 126 -8.39 1.81 -4.33
CA SER A 126 -9.44 2.00 -3.32
C SER A 126 -8.91 2.60 -2.03
N GLU A 127 -7.73 2.18 -1.55
CA GLU A 127 -7.09 2.75 -0.36
C GLU A 127 -6.69 4.23 -0.58
N GLU A 128 -6.22 4.59 -1.77
CA GLU A 128 -5.90 5.98 -2.14
C GLU A 128 -7.15 6.87 -2.21
N GLU A 129 -8.26 6.37 -2.77
CA GLU A 129 -9.55 7.08 -2.76
C GLU A 129 -10.09 7.28 -1.34
N ASN A 130 -9.99 6.25 -0.51
CA ASN A 130 -10.38 6.33 0.91
C ASN A 130 -9.53 7.36 1.65
N LEU A 131 -8.21 7.36 1.43
CA LEU A 131 -7.30 8.31 2.06
C LEU A 131 -7.58 9.76 1.64
N ASP A 132 -7.86 10.01 0.36
CA ASP A 132 -8.27 11.35 -0.11
C ASP A 132 -9.59 11.81 0.54
N SER A 133 -10.56 10.91 0.67
CA SER A 133 -11.83 11.22 1.35
C SER A 133 -11.62 11.53 2.84
N LEU A 134 -10.75 10.75 3.51
CA LEU A 134 -10.44 10.88 4.92
C LEU A 134 -9.68 12.18 5.20
N SER A 135 -8.69 12.49 4.36
CA SER A 135 -7.91 13.72 4.42
C SER A 135 -8.81 14.97 4.30
N LYS A 136 -9.78 14.96 3.37
CA LYS A 136 -10.79 16.02 3.24
C LYS A 136 -11.67 16.17 4.48
N ASP A 137 -12.16 15.07 5.05
CA ASP A 137 -12.95 15.11 6.30
C ASP A 137 -12.11 15.66 7.47
N LEU A 138 -10.85 15.24 7.57
CA LEU A 138 -9.93 15.67 8.62
C LEU A 138 -9.63 17.18 8.53
N VAL A 139 -9.37 17.70 7.33
CA VAL A 139 -9.22 19.15 7.10
C VAL A 139 -10.47 19.91 7.56
N GLY A 140 -11.66 19.47 7.11
CA GLY A 140 -12.92 20.15 7.49
C GLY A 140 -13.21 20.07 9.00
N ARG A 141 -12.86 18.98 9.67
CA ARG A 141 -12.98 18.87 11.13
C ARG A 141 -11.96 19.72 11.87
N ARG A 142 -10.73 19.84 11.36
CA ARG A 142 -9.70 20.73 11.91
C ARG A 142 -10.11 22.19 11.80
N GLU A 143 -10.61 22.62 10.65
CA GLU A 143 -11.11 23.98 10.46
C GLU A 143 -12.25 24.30 11.44
N LYS A 144 -13.22 23.37 11.60
CA LYS A 144 -14.28 23.53 12.60
C LYS A 144 -13.73 23.63 14.03
N LEU A 145 -12.73 22.82 14.36
CA LEU A 145 -12.10 22.82 15.67
C LEU A 145 -11.34 24.13 15.93
N GLU A 146 -10.68 24.68 14.91
CA GLU A 146 -10.00 25.98 14.98
C GLU A 146 -10.99 27.15 15.12
N VAL A 147 -12.10 27.14 14.38
CA VAL A 147 -13.17 28.14 14.51
C VAL A 147 -13.77 28.13 15.92
N LEU A 148 -14.13 26.95 16.45
CA LEU A 148 -14.68 26.83 17.81
C LEU A 148 -13.69 27.29 18.88
N MET A 149 -12.39 27.04 18.66
CA MET A 149 -11.33 27.47 19.58
C MET A 149 -11.14 28.99 19.53
N ASN A 150 -11.23 29.61 18.36
CA ASN A 150 -11.18 31.07 18.21
C ASN A 150 -12.44 31.76 18.76
N GLU A 151 -13.65 31.25 18.49
CA GLU A 151 -14.90 31.79 19.05
C GLU A 151 -14.87 31.78 20.59
N SER A 152 -14.39 30.70 21.20
CA SER A 152 -14.20 30.60 22.65
C SER A 152 -13.20 31.62 23.21
N SER A 153 -12.21 32.02 22.41
CA SER A 153 -11.19 33.01 22.78
C SER A 153 -11.67 34.46 22.61
N GLU A 154 -12.49 34.74 21.59
CA GLU A 154 -13.04 36.06 21.29
C GLU A 154 -14.24 36.43 22.17
N GLU A 155 -15.08 35.47 22.58
CA GLU A 155 -16.20 35.71 23.50
C GLU A 155 -15.77 36.19 24.90
N LYS A 156 -14.48 36.08 25.22
CA LYS A 156 -13.91 36.42 26.55
C LYS A 156 -12.89 37.56 26.54
N ALA A 157 -12.66 38.23 25.39
CA ALA A 157 -11.91 39.48 25.29
C ALA A 157 -12.79 40.69 25.65
#